data_AF-A0AAD8JCK3-F1
#
_entry.id   AF-A0AAD8JCK3-F1
#
_cell.length_a   1.000
_cell.length_b   1.000
_cell.length_c   1.000
_cell.angle_alpha   90.00
_cell.angle_beta   90.00
_cell.angle_gamma   90.00
#
_symmetry.space_group_name_H-M   'P 1'
#
loop_
_entity.id
_entity.type
_entity.pdbx_description
1 polymer ?
#
loop_
_entity_poly.entity_id
_entity_poly.type
_entity_poly.pdbx_seq_one_letter_code
_entity_poly.pdbx_strand_id
1 'polypeptide(L)'
;MAPGTNFASGIIDLGALHVSQITSLTGVWATYEGGPDNKGSTFYEPTSIPEGFFMLGSYGQPNNQPLYGWVLVAKDVSLPAEPQGLALPTDYALVYDSGSEFINQSIVGYIWLPVAPDGYSAVGYIVTASNQKPSVDKVRVVRSVLTEDVENDNWIWGSNGLDIYGSRPVDRGSKALGISLGTFNLHSNGKEMPKLNCLTNLNFSYPSMPNLNQVQALIQAYAPVVYFHPDKNYFPSMVSWFFKNGALLYTKGQESTPVQIAEDGSNLPQNGSDDGAYWMDLPSDKTASDNLKKGDLQSAYSYLHMH
;
A
#
# COMPACT_ATOMS: atom_id res chain seq x y z
N MET A 1 -10.23 14.05 -27.94
CA MET A 1 -9.58 13.28 -26.86
C MET A 1 -9.92 13.97 -25.55
N ALA A 2 -10.49 13.26 -24.59
CA ALA A 2 -10.88 13.87 -23.32
C ALA A 2 -9.60 14.27 -22.54
N PRO A 3 -9.52 15.51 -22.01
CA PRO A 3 -8.51 15.83 -21.01
C PRO A 3 -8.74 14.92 -19.80
N GLY A 4 -7.67 14.31 -19.26
CA GLY A 4 -7.77 13.53 -18.02
C GLY A 4 -8.22 14.47 -16.92
N THR A 5 -9.42 14.24 -16.37
CA THR A 5 -10.08 15.23 -15.51
C THR A 5 -9.55 15.22 -14.08
N ASN A 6 -9.09 14.07 -13.57
CA ASN A 6 -8.78 13.89 -12.14
C ASN A 6 -7.37 13.34 -11.84
N PHE A 7 -6.56 12.99 -12.84
CA PHE A 7 -5.17 12.56 -12.64
C PHE A 7 -4.35 13.65 -11.95
N ALA A 8 -3.54 13.26 -10.96
CA ALA A 8 -2.71 14.15 -10.15
C ALA A 8 -3.47 15.25 -9.38
N SER A 9 -4.78 15.10 -9.18
CA SER A 9 -5.58 16.02 -8.34
C SER A 9 -5.29 15.88 -6.84
N GLY A 10 -4.64 14.79 -6.43
CA GLY A 10 -4.45 14.43 -5.02
C GLY A 10 -5.73 13.90 -4.34
N ILE A 11 -6.81 13.70 -5.11
CA ILE A 11 -8.10 13.20 -4.63
C ILE A 11 -8.44 11.91 -5.38
N ILE A 12 -8.87 10.90 -4.62
CA ILE A 12 -9.36 9.62 -5.12
C ILE A 12 -10.83 9.54 -4.77
N ASP A 13 -11.68 9.28 -5.76
CA ASP A 13 -13.11 9.09 -5.58
C ASP A 13 -13.42 7.62 -5.37
N LEU A 14 -13.98 7.27 -4.20
CA LEU A 14 -14.41 5.93 -3.81
C LEU A 14 -15.92 5.71 -4.02
N GLY A 15 -16.62 6.65 -4.66
CA GLY A 15 -18.04 6.62 -4.95
C GLY A 15 -18.86 7.40 -3.92
N ALA A 16 -18.79 7.00 -2.65
CA ALA A 16 -19.47 7.70 -1.54
C ALA A 16 -18.54 8.63 -0.75
N LEU A 17 -17.23 8.43 -0.87
CA LEU A 17 -16.20 9.20 -0.18
C LEU A 17 -15.15 9.67 -1.19
N HIS A 18 -14.71 10.92 -1.07
CA HIS A 18 -13.43 11.34 -1.62
C HIS A 18 -12.35 11.11 -0.56
N VAL A 19 -11.19 10.61 -0.96
CA VAL A 19 -10.04 10.44 -0.08
C VAL A 19 -8.81 11.15 -0.63
N SER A 20 -7.92 11.56 0.26
CA SER A 20 -6.64 12.17 -0.09
C SER A 20 -5.53 11.61 0.79
N GLN A 21 -4.37 11.34 0.19
CA GLN A 21 -3.21 10.83 0.90
C GLN A 21 -2.42 11.99 1.50
N ILE A 22 -2.22 11.96 2.81
CA ILE A 22 -1.46 12.96 3.55
C ILE A 22 -0.11 12.38 3.97
N THR A 23 0.96 13.04 3.53
CA THR A 23 2.35 12.73 3.89
C THR A 23 2.95 13.76 4.84
N SER A 24 2.30 14.92 5.01
CA SER A 24 2.61 15.89 6.06
C SER A 24 2.12 15.36 7.40
N LEU A 25 3.06 14.90 8.23
CA LEU A 25 2.79 14.21 9.49
C LEU A 25 3.53 14.92 10.63
N THR A 26 2.85 15.14 11.75
CA THR A 26 3.44 15.71 12.97
C THR A 26 3.48 14.67 14.07
N GLY A 27 4.65 14.49 14.68
CA GLY A 27 4.86 13.51 15.75
C GLY A 27 4.11 13.89 17.02
N VAL A 28 3.40 12.94 17.59
CA VAL A 28 2.59 13.11 18.81
C VAL A 28 3.23 12.37 19.99
N TRP A 29 3.66 11.13 19.77
CA TRP A 29 4.24 10.28 20.79
C TRP A 29 5.31 9.38 20.15
N ALA A 30 6.46 9.30 20.80
CA ALA A 30 7.56 8.42 20.42
C ALA A 30 8.02 7.58 21.60
N THR A 31 8.29 6.31 21.33
CA THR A 31 9.06 5.39 22.18
C THR A 31 10.46 5.24 21.61
N TYR A 32 11.43 4.93 22.46
CA TYR A 32 12.85 4.82 22.09
C TYR A 32 13.40 3.39 22.25
N GLU A 33 12.53 2.46 22.65
CA GLU A 33 12.80 1.04 22.80
C GLU A 33 11.57 0.21 22.42
N GLY A 34 11.75 -1.11 22.25
CA GLY A 34 10.75 -2.02 21.72
C GLY A 34 10.63 -1.95 20.19
N GLY A 35 9.86 -2.87 19.61
CA GLY A 35 9.66 -2.97 18.17
C GLY A 35 10.92 -3.41 17.38
N PRO A 36 10.90 -3.23 16.05
CA PRO A 36 12.01 -3.59 15.17
C PRO A 36 13.34 -2.93 15.57
N ASP A 37 14.40 -3.73 15.62
CA ASP A 37 15.76 -3.34 16.04
C ASP A 37 15.85 -2.69 17.43
N ASN A 38 14.80 -2.82 18.26
CA ASN A 38 14.68 -2.19 19.56
C ASN A 38 14.89 -0.66 19.51
N LYS A 39 14.50 0.00 18.42
CA LYS A 39 14.64 1.46 18.24
C LYS A 39 13.40 2.25 18.66
N GLY A 40 12.36 1.56 19.12
CA GLY A 40 11.06 2.16 19.38
C GLY A 40 10.36 2.61 18.11
N SER A 41 9.27 3.35 18.29
CA SER A 41 8.38 3.78 17.21
C SER A 41 7.83 5.16 17.49
N THR A 42 7.48 5.88 16.42
CA THR A 42 6.85 7.20 16.51
C THR A 42 5.47 7.15 15.90
N PHE A 43 4.53 7.81 16.57
CA PHE A 43 3.14 7.96 16.19
C PHE A 43 2.85 9.41 15.84
N TYR A 44 2.07 9.59 14.79
CA TYR A 44 1.87 10.85 14.12
C TYR A 44 0.39 11.12 13.88
N GLU A 45 0.05 12.39 13.75
CA GLU A 45 -1.21 12.83 13.18
C GLU A 45 -0.98 13.55 11.83
N PRO A 46 -1.91 13.43 10.87
CA PRO A 46 -1.84 14.19 9.64
C PRO A 46 -2.00 15.68 9.90
N THR A 47 -1.16 16.46 9.22
CA THR A 47 -1.24 17.92 9.17
C THR A 47 -1.49 18.39 7.75
N SER A 48 -1.93 19.64 7.60
CA SER A 48 -2.29 20.23 6.29
C SER A 48 -3.44 19.47 5.59
N ILE A 49 -4.44 19.03 6.37
CA ILE A 49 -5.64 18.37 5.84
C ILE A 49 -6.40 19.34 4.92
N PRO A 50 -6.73 18.96 3.67
CA PRO A 50 -7.47 19.81 2.75
C PRO A 50 -8.86 20.20 3.26
N GLU A 51 -9.38 21.34 2.83
CA GLU A 51 -10.67 21.83 3.27
C GLU A 51 -11.81 20.83 2.99
N GLY A 52 -12.58 20.54 4.04
CA GLY A 52 -13.69 19.58 4.00
C GLY A 52 -13.28 18.11 4.09
N PHE A 53 -11.98 17.80 4.17
CA PHE A 53 -11.50 16.47 4.52
C PHE A 53 -11.29 16.36 6.04
N PHE A 54 -11.39 15.14 6.55
CA PHE A 54 -11.30 14.83 7.97
C PHE A 54 -10.33 13.66 8.20
N MET A 55 -9.62 13.73 9.33
CA MET A 55 -8.77 12.64 9.82
C MET A 55 -9.62 11.40 10.16
N LEU A 56 -9.09 10.22 9.82
CA LEU A 56 -9.73 8.93 10.11
C LEU A 56 -8.96 8.09 11.16
N GLY A 57 -7.69 8.41 11.39
CA GLY A 57 -6.82 7.70 12.32
C GLY A 57 -5.41 8.30 12.36
N SER A 58 -4.64 7.92 13.37
CA SER A 58 -3.22 8.23 13.48
C SER A 58 -2.36 7.27 12.67
N TYR A 59 -1.18 7.74 12.26
CA TYR A 59 -0.14 6.94 11.62
C TYR A 59 0.90 6.51 12.67
N GLY A 60 1.55 5.37 12.45
CA GLY A 60 2.66 4.91 13.29
C GLY A 60 3.71 4.19 12.47
N GLN A 61 4.99 4.34 12.84
CA GLN A 61 6.07 3.58 12.22
C GLN A 61 7.23 3.29 13.19
N PRO A 62 7.99 2.20 12.94
CA PRO A 62 9.29 1.98 13.56
C PRO A 62 10.26 3.13 13.34
N ASN A 63 11.13 3.38 14.32
CA ASN A 63 12.20 4.38 14.26
C ASN A 63 13.49 3.85 13.61
N ASN A 64 13.52 2.58 13.17
CA ASN A 64 14.66 2.01 12.46
C ASN A 64 14.74 2.44 10.99
N GLN A 65 13.84 3.33 10.56
CA GLN A 65 13.71 3.83 9.20
C GLN A 65 13.35 5.32 9.19
N PRO A 66 13.69 6.08 8.13
CA PRO A 66 13.24 7.46 7.94
C PRO A 66 11.70 7.56 7.89
N LEU A 67 11.15 8.76 8.08
CA LEU A 67 9.72 9.00 7.85
C LEU A 67 9.42 8.92 6.34
N TYR A 68 8.61 7.96 5.93
CA TYR A 68 8.12 7.81 4.55
C TYR A 68 6.62 7.46 4.48
N GLY A 69 5.94 7.52 5.61
CA GLY A 69 4.55 7.12 5.76
C GLY A 69 3.52 8.06 5.16
N TRP A 70 2.28 7.59 5.22
CA TRP A 70 1.10 8.35 4.85
C TRP A 70 -0.13 7.84 5.60
N VAL A 71 -1.16 8.67 5.62
CA VAL A 71 -2.50 8.30 6.08
C VAL A 71 -3.55 8.89 5.14
N LEU A 72 -4.66 8.19 4.94
CA LEU A 72 -5.80 8.73 4.21
C LEU A 72 -6.69 9.60 5.10
N VAL A 73 -7.08 10.74 4.55
CA VAL A 73 -8.18 11.57 5.05
C VAL A 73 -9.37 11.45 4.12
N ALA A 74 -10.58 11.64 4.63
CA ALA A 74 -11.80 11.48 3.84
C ALA A 74 -12.72 12.69 3.90
N LYS A 75 -13.44 12.90 2.80
CA LYS A 75 -14.53 13.86 2.66
C LYS A 75 -15.76 13.11 2.19
N ASP A 76 -16.88 13.41 2.83
CA ASP A 76 -18.16 12.86 2.43
C ASP A 76 -18.66 13.51 1.14
N VAL A 77 -19.03 12.68 0.16
CA VAL A 77 -19.66 13.10 -1.10
C VAL A 77 -20.95 12.33 -1.38
N SER A 78 -21.51 11.68 -0.35
CA SER A 78 -22.76 10.94 -0.42
C SER A 78 -23.90 11.85 -0.89
N LEU A 79 -24.80 11.30 -1.71
CA LEU A 79 -25.96 12.03 -2.20
C LEU A 79 -26.88 12.43 -1.02
N PRO A 80 -27.60 13.56 -1.11
CA PRO A 80 -28.37 14.13 0.00
C PRO A 80 -29.47 13.25 0.61
N ALA A 81 -29.83 12.13 -0.04
CA ALA A 81 -30.89 11.22 0.37
C ALA A 81 -30.41 9.99 1.16
N GLU A 82 -29.09 9.77 1.26
CA GLU A 82 -28.49 8.67 2.02
C GLU A 82 -27.95 9.17 3.37
N PRO A 83 -27.91 8.32 4.41
CA PRO A 83 -27.07 8.59 5.56
C PRO A 83 -25.67 8.95 5.10
N GLN A 84 -25.12 10.02 5.66
CA GLN A 84 -23.78 10.51 5.39
C GLN A 84 -22.75 9.38 5.53
N GLY A 85 -21.81 9.29 4.59
CA GLY A 85 -20.71 8.34 4.64
C GLY A 85 -19.78 8.57 5.83
N LEU A 86 -19.72 9.80 6.37
CA LEU A 86 -18.96 10.16 7.55
C LEU A 86 -19.86 10.66 8.68
N ALA A 87 -19.54 10.31 9.93
CA ALA A 87 -20.20 10.84 11.12
C ALA A 87 -19.20 11.23 12.20
N LEU A 88 -19.65 12.06 13.14
CA LEU A 88 -18.92 12.30 14.38
C LEU A 88 -18.98 11.04 15.27
N PRO A 89 -17.88 10.66 15.94
CA PRO A 89 -17.96 9.70 17.04
C PRO A 89 -18.81 10.28 18.19
N THR A 90 -19.44 9.40 18.97
CA THR A 90 -20.24 9.80 20.13
C THR A 90 -19.41 9.98 21.40
N ASP A 91 -18.26 9.32 21.49
CA ASP A 91 -17.29 9.40 22.59
C ASP A 91 -15.94 8.81 22.16
N TYR A 92 -14.98 8.74 23.08
CA TYR A 92 -13.73 7.98 22.94
C TYR A 92 -13.53 7.02 24.11
N ALA A 93 -13.14 5.79 23.80
CA ALA A 93 -12.67 4.80 24.77
C ALA A 93 -11.14 4.83 24.85
N LEU A 94 -10.58 4.95 26.06
CA LEU A 94 -9.14 4.81 26.28
C LEU A 94 -8.76 3.34 26.15
N VAL A 95 -7.84 3.02 25.23
CA VAL A 95 -7.42 1.66 24.92
C VAL A 95 -6.04 1.36 25.48
N TYR A 96 -5.15 2.35 25.49
CA TYR A 96 -3.80 2.24 26.02
C TYR A 96 -3.35 3.56 26.63
N ASP A 97 -2.66 3.46 27.77
CA ASP A 97 -2.02 4.56 28.50
C ASP A 97 -0.58 4.14 28.76
N SER A 98 0.38 4.87 28.20
CA SER A 98 1.79 4.55 28.39
C SER A 98 2.38 5.04 29.71
N GLY A 99 1.61 5.79 30.50
CA GLY A 99 2.03 6.34 31.79
C GLY A 99 1.98 5.31 32.92
N SER A 100 1.23 4.22 32.74
CA SER A 100 1.25 3.06 33.64
C SER A 100 2.43 2.11 33.40
N GLU A 101 3.20 2.33 32.34
CA GLU A 101 4.27 1.45 31.89
C GLU A 101 5.65 2.07 32.13
N PHE A 102 6.64 1.22 32.45
CA PHE A 102 8.05 1.63 32.50
C PHE A 102 8.68 1.49 31.11
N ILE A 103 8.39 2.44 30.23
CA ILE A 103 8.99 2.49 28.89
C ILE A 103 9.76 3.80 28.65
N ASN A 104 10.86 3.71 27.90
CA ASN A 104 11.63 4.85 27.44
C ASN A 104 10.88 5.58 26.32
N GLN A 105 10.37 6.78 26.61
CA GLN A 105 9.48 7.52 25.72
C GLN A 105 9.66 9.04 25.81
N SER A 106 9.27 9.73 24.75
CA SER A 106 9.29 11.20 24.62
C SER A 106 8.37 11.90 25.62
N ILE A 107 7.13 11.43 25.72
CA ILE A 107 6.05 11.89 26.59
C ILE A 107 5.11 10.71 26.83
N VAL A 108 4.19 10.84 27.79
CA VAL A 108 3.10 9.87 27.96
C VAL A 108 2.15 9.96 26.76
N GLY A 109 1.97 8.85 26.07
CA GLY A 109 1.07 8.66 24.95
C GLY A 109 -0.19 7.91 25.36
N TYR A 110 -1.31 8.34 24.80
CA TYR A 110 -2.62 7.73 25.01
C TYR A 110 -3.20 7.31 23.67
N ILE A 111 -3.70 6.07 23.57
CA ILE A 111 -4.37 5.55 22.38
C ILE A 111 -5.86 5.44 22.67
N TRP A 112 -6.65 6.11 21.84
CA TRP A 112 -8.10 6.18 21.95
C TRP A 112 -8.76 5.50 20.76
N LEU A 113 -9.85 4.80 21.02
CA LEU A 113 -10.78 4.33 20.01
C LEU A 113 -11.99 5.27 19.94
N PRO A 114 -12.31 5.85 18.77
CA PRO A 114 -13.57 6.56 18.58
C PRO A 114 -14.77 5.61 18.75
N VAL A 115 -15.74 5.98 19.56
CA VAL A 115 -17.01 5.23 19.71
C VAL A 115 -17.92 5.65 18.57
N ALA A 116 -18.16 4.75 17.62
CA ALA A 116 -19.01 5.01 16.47
C ALA A 116 -20.51 4.91 16.85
N PRO A 117 -21.39 5.79 16.32
CA PRO A 117 -22.83 5.61 16.44
C PRO A 117 -23.32 4.42 15.62
N ASP A 118 -24.56 3.99 15.87
CA ASP A 118 -25.17 2.86 15.17
C ASP A 118 -25.10 3.01 13.64
N GLY A 119 -24.63 1.96 12.96
CA GLY A 119 -24.44 1.94 11.50
C GLY A 119 -23.11 2.54 11.01
N TYR A 120 -22.21 2.91 11.92
CA TYR A 120 -20.87 3.40 11.62
C TYR A 120 -19.80 2.53 12.31
N SER A 121 -18.60 2.55 11.74
CA SER A 121 -17.42 1.83 12.21
C SER A 121 -16.24 2.80 12.40
N ALA A 122 -15.47 2.56 13.46
CA ALA A 122 -14.17 3.19 13.60
C ALA A 122 -13.16 2.51 12.67
N VAL A 123 -12.34 3.32 11.99
CA VAL A 123 -11.38 2.83 10.98
C VAL A 123 -9.92 3.14 11.34
N GLY A 124 -9.71 3.74 12.52
CA GLY A 124 -8.39 4.11 13.02
C GLY A 124 -8.41 4.49 14.50
N TYR A 125 -7.31 4.19 15.17
CA TYR A 125 -7.02 4.68 16.52
C TYR A 125 -6.46 6.10 16.48
N ILE A 126 -6.63 6.84 17.59
CA ILE A 126 -6.10 8.19 17.76
C ILE A 126 -5.06 8.21 18.86
N VAL A 127 -3.90 8.79 18.57
CA VAL A 127 -2.84 9.00 19.56
C VAL A 127 -2.87 10.44 20.05
N THR A 128 -2.78 10.65 21.37
CA THR A 128 -2.64 11.97 21.99
C THR A 128 -1.51 11.99 23.02
N ALA A 129 -0.98 13.19 23.29
CA ALA A 129 -0.02 13.45 24.37
C ALA A 129 -0.69 13.99 25.65
N SER A 130 -2.01 13.81 25.78
CA SER A 130 -2.82 14.27 26.90
C SER A 130 -3.81 13.19 27.31
N ASN A 131 -4.01 13.03 28.63
CA ASN A 131 -5.00 12.11 29.21
C ASN A 131 -6.45 12.61 29.08
N GLN A 132 -6.64 13.83 28.58
CA GLN A 132 -7.98 14.34 28.31
C GLN A 132 -8.53 13.70 27.04
N LYS A 133 -9.82 13.33 27.10
CA LYS A 133 -10.53 12.80 25.93
C LYS A 133 -10.38 13.77 24.75
N PRO A 134 -10.07 13.26 23.54
CA PRO A 134 -10.06 14.10 22.34
C PRO A 134 -11.43 14.73 22.09
N SER A 135 -11.45 15.88 21.39
CA SER A 135 -12.71 16.42 20.86
C SER A 135 -13.32 15.44 19.85
N VAL A 136 -14.63 15.24 19.89
CA VAL A 136 -15.37 14.44 18.90
C VAL A 136 -15.21 14.96 17.47
N ASP A 137 -14.88 16.25 17.32
CA ASP A 137 -14.58 16.83 16.00
C ASP A 137 -13.24 16.39 15.41
N LYS A 138 -12.33 15.80 16.22
CA LYS A 138 -10.95 15.48 15.81
C LYS A 138 -10.92 14.50 14.64
N VAL A 139 -11.85 13.56 14.59
CA VAL A 139 -11.95 12.56 13.50
C VAL A 139 -13.37 12.35 13.03
N ARG A 140 -13.51 11.57 11.96
CA ARG A 140 -14.79 10.98 11.55
C ARG A 140 -14.71 9.47 11.63
N VAL A 141 -15.87 8.87 11.92
CA VAL A 141 -16.12 7.44 11.75
C VAL A 141 -16.88 7.24 10.44
N VAL A 142 -16.79 6.03 9.89
CA VAL A 142 -17.23 5.73 8.52
C VAL A 142 -18.47 4.86 8.57
N ARG A 143 -19.46 5.14 7.73
CA ARG A 143 -20.67 4.31 7.63
C ARG A 143 -20.26 2.86 7.34
N SER A 144 -20.73 1.88 8.11
CA SER A 144 -20.17 0.53 8.10
C SER A 144 -20.25 -0.16 6.73
N VAL A 145 -21.27 0.15 5.92
CA VAL A 145 -21.40 -0.38 4.54
C VAL A 145 -20.35 0.15 3.57
N LEU A 146 -19.57 1.17 3.97
CA LEU A 146 -18.47 1.75 3.21
C LEU A 146 -17.11 1.23 3.70
N THR A 147 -17.09 0.12 4.42
CA THR A 147 -15.89 -0.41 5.07
C THR A 147 -15.66 -1.89 4.76
N GLU A 148 -14.40 -2.31 4.79
CA GLU A 148 -13.97 -3.70 4.63
C GLU A 148 -13.18 -4.17 5.85
N ASP A 149 -13.01 -5.48 5.99
CA ASP A 149 -12.22 -6.07 7.06
C ASP A 149 -10.71 -5.85 6.87
N VAL A 150 -10.00 -5.69 8.00
CA VAL A 150 -8.54 -5.57 8.03
C VAL A 150 -7.89 -6.69 8.83
N GLU A 151 -6.63 -6.95 8.50
CA GLU A 151 -5.72 -7.79 9.27
C GLU A 151 -4.44 -7.03 9.62
N ASN A 152 -3.62 -7.63 10.49
CA ASN A 152 -2.31 -7.12 10.83
C ASN A 152 -1.37 -7.21 9.63
N ASP A 153 -0.65 -6.12 9.39
CA ASP A 153 0.46 -6.05 8.46
C ASP A 153 1.78 -6.11 9.23
N ASN A 154 2.73 -5.21 8.95
CA ASN A 154 4.04 -5.20 9.57
C ASN A 154 3.97 -4.81 11.05
N TRP A 155 4.77 -5.47 11.88
CA TRP A 155 4.90 -5.11 13.29
C TRP A 155 5.57 -3.74 13.43
N ILE A 156 4.86 -2.80 14.06
CA ILE A 156 5.31 -1.42 14.25
C ILE A 156 6.02 -1.30 15.59
N TRP A 157 5.42 -1.77 16.67
CA TRP A 157 5.92 -1.61 18.03
C TRP A 157 5.29 -2.63 18.96
N GLY A 158 5.96 -2.96 20.06
CA GLY A 158 5.34 -3.73 21.14
C GLY A 158 6.10 -3.60 22.45
N SER A 159 5.36 -3.67 23.55
CA SER A 159 5.89 -3.71 24.92
C SER A 159 4.84 -4.28 25.87
N ASN A 160 5.28 -5.00 26.91
CA ASN A 160 4.47 -5.44 28.05
C ASN A 160 3.10 -6.06 27.69
N GLY A 161 3.06 -6.87 26.62
CA GLY A 161 1.87 -7.59 26.20
C GLY A 161 0.89 -6.80 25.32
N LEU A 162 1.27 -5.60 24.86
CA LEU A 162 0.63 -4.89 23.75
C LEU A 162 1.56 -4.90 22.53
N ASP A 163 1.02 -5.29 21.39
CA ASP A 163 1.64 -5.17 20.08
C ASP A 163 0.81 -4.26 19.17
N ILE A 164 1.50 -3.48 18.36
CA ILE A 164 0.94 -2.55 17.39
C ILE A 164 1.46 -2.96 16.01
N TYR A 165 0.53 -3.15 15.08
CA TYR A 165 0.80 -3.57 13.70
C TYR A 165 0.26 -2.55 12.72
N GLY A 166 0.85 -2.42 11.54
CA GLY A 166 0.20 -1.75 10.42
C GLY A 166 -1.15 -2.43 10.11
N SER A 167 -2.07 -1.69 9.50
CA SER A 167 -3.37 -2.21 9.08
C SER A 167 -3.44 -2.35 7.56
N ARG A 168 -3.91 -3.51 7.09
CA ARG A 168 -4.15 -3.76 5.66
C ARG A 168 -5.47 -4.51 5.43
N PRO A 169 -6.12 -4.33 4.27
CA PRO A 169 -7.33 -5.09 3.92
C PRO A 169 -7.08 -6.60 3.94
N VAL A 170 -8.06 -7.39 4.39
CA VAL A 170 -8.01 -8.86 4.34
C VAL A 170 -8.02 -9.34 2.89
N ASP A 171 -9.04 -8.93 2.13
CA ASP A 171 -9.16 -9.25 0.70
C ASP A 171 -8.28 -8.33 -0.13
N ARG A 172 -7.46 -8.92 -1.00
CA ARG A 172 -6.47 -8.21 -1.84
C ARG A 172 -6.45 -8.77 -3.26
N GLY A 173 -6.11 -7.92 -4.22
CA GLY A 173 -6.01 -8.26 -5.63
C GLY A 173 -6.66 -7.21 -6.51
N SER A 174 -6.62 -7.40 -7.84
CA SER A 174 -7.11 -6.42 -8.82
C SER A 174 -8.62 -6.16 -8.77
N LYS A 175 -9.37 -7.01 -8.04
CA LYS A 175 -10.83 -6.90 -7.84
C LYS A 175 -11.23 -6.67 -6.38
N ALA A 176 -10.27 -6.61 -5.47
CA ALA A 176 -10.56 -6.36 -4.06
C ALA A 176 -10.99 -4.90 -3.86
N LEU A 177 -11.92 -4.68 -2.93
CA LEU A 177 -12.49 -3.35 -2.67
C LEU A 177 -11.72 -2.59 -1.59
N GLY A 178 -11.10 -3.31 -0.65
CA GLY A 178 -10.50 -2.70 0.53
C GLY A 178 -9.30 -1.83 0.18
N ILE A 179 -9.24 -0.64 0.79
CA ILE A 179 -8.15 0.33 0.66
C ILE A 179 -7.53 0.55 2.04
N SER A 180 -6.21 0.32 2.17
CA SER A 180 -5.48 0.63 3.40
C SER A 180 -5.52 2.14 3.68
N LEU A 181 -5.75 2.48 4.93
CA LEU A 181 -5.78 3.87 5.40
C LEU A 181 -4.39 4.38 5.82
N GLY A 182 -3.37 3.53 5.87
CA GLY A 182 -2.10 3.87 6.51
C GLY A 182 -2.23 4.00 8.03
N THR A 183 -3.20 3.32 8.65
CA THR A 183 -3.38 3.29 10.11
C THR A 183 -2.83 1.99 10.71
N PHE A 184 -2.95 1.81 12.02
CA PHE A 184 -2.45 0.65 12.74
C PHE A 184 -3.55 -0.08 13.53
N ASN A 185 -3.33 -1.35 13.80
CA ASN A 185 -4.13 -2.21 14.66
C ASN A 185 -3.39 -2.48 15.98
N LEU A 186 -4.16 -2.72 17.05
CA LEU A 186 -3.62 -3.14 18.34
C LEU A 186 -3.95 -4.62 18.57
N HIS A 187 -2.99 -5.32 19.17
CA HIS A 187 -3.14 -6.67 19.68
C HIS A 187 -2.71 -6.68 21.14
N SER A 188 -3.47 -7.31 22.02
CA SER A 188 -3.11 -7.43 23.43
C SER A 188 -3.25 -8.87 23.91
N ASN A 189 -2.24 -9.34 24.63
CA ASN A 189 -2.21 -10.69 25.17
C ASN A 189 -3.32 -10.85 26.24
N GLY A 190 -4.33 -11.66 25.94
CA GLY A 190 -5.40 -11.99 26.88
C GLY A 190 -6.54 -10.96 26.96
N LYS A 191 -6.54 -9.94 26.08
CA LYS A 191 -7.66 -9.00 25.94
C LYS A 191 -8.08 -8.90 24.48
N GLU A 192 -9.37 -9.11 24.21
CA GLU A 192 -9.93 -8.86 22.89
C GLU A 192 -9.84 -7.37 22.56
N MET A 193 -9.18 -7.06 21.45
CA MET A 193 -9.02 -5.70 20.98
C MET A 193 -10.15 -5.33 20.02
N PRO A 194 -10.65 -4.10 20.05
CA PRO A 194 -11.68 -3.66 19.13
C PRO A 194 -11.26 -3.84 17.67
N LYS A 195 -12.13 -4.48 16.88
CA LYS A 195 -11.91 -4.67 15.44
C LYS A 195 -12.09 -3.32 14.74
N LEU A 196 -11.07 -2.91 13.98
CA LEU A 196 -11.16 -1.80 13.05
C LEU A 196 -11.56 -2.30 11.65
N ASN A 197 -11.91 -1.36 10.79
CA ASN A 197 -12.13 -1.60 9.38
C ASN A 197 -11.29 -0.66 8.51
N CYS A 198 -11.16 -0.95 7.23
CA CYS A 198 -10.62 -0.03 6.22
C CYS A 198 -11.72 0.46 5.29
N LEU A 199 -11.40 1.35 4.34
CA LEU A 199 -12.39 1.87 3.40
C LEU A 199 -12.64 0.87 2.27
N THR A 200 -13.86 0.87 1.74
CA THR A 200 -14.20 0.13 0.53
C THR A 200 -14.19 1.05 -0.69
N ASN A 201 -13.71 0.57 -1.83
CA ASN A 201 -13.78 1.27 -3.11
C ASN A 201 -15.06 0.87 -3.86
N LEU A 202 -16.02 1.78 -3.96
CA LEU A 202 -17.25 1.56 -4.75
C LEU A 202 -17.14 2.14 -6.17
N ASN A 203 -16.06 2.86 -6.48
CA ASN A 203 -15.85 3.47 -7.78
C ASN A 203 -14.69 2.81 -8.54
N PHE A 204 -15.06 1.96 -9.49
CA PHE A 204 -14.13 1.29 -10.40
C PHE A 204 -13.97 2.00 -11.75
N SER A 205 -14.64 3.13 -11.95
CA SER A 205 -14.16 4.02 -13.00
C SER A 205 -12.73 4.39 -12.59
N TYR A 206 -11.79 4.42 -13.53
CA TYR A 206 -10.39 4.76 -13.25
C TYR A 206 -10.15 6.26 -13.56
N PRO A 207 -10.92 7.25 -13.03
CA PRO A 207 -10.81 8.63 -13.47
C PRO A 207 -9.49 9.26 -13.03
N SER A 208 -8.84 8.66 -12.03
CA SER A 208 -7.53 9.05 -11.52
C SER A 208 -6.37 8.42 -12.29
N MET A 209 -6.61 7.55 -13.29
CA MET A 209 -5.55 7.05 -14.16
C MET A 209 -5.10 8.13 -15.15
N PRO A 210 -3.80 8.27 -15.41
CA PRO A 210 -3.32 9.21 -16.40
C PRO A 210 -3.78 8.78 -17.79
N ASN A 211 -4.24 9.74 -18.59
CA ASN A 211 -4.46 9.51 -20.01
C ASN A 211 -3.11 9.39 -20.76
N LEU A 212 -3.14 8.89 -21.99
CA LEU A 212 -1.93 8.64 -22.78
C LEU A 212 -0.96 9.84 -22.87
N ASN A 213 -1.47 11.07 -22.99
CA ASN A 213 -0.63 12.27 -23.04
C ASN A 213 0.07 12.52 -21.69
N GLN A 214 -0.63 12.29 -20.57
CA GLN A 214 -0.05 12.39 -19.24
C GLN A 214 1.00 11.30 -19.01
N VAL A 215 0.73 10.06 -19.44
CA VAL A 215 1.72 8.97 -19.40
C VAL A 215 2.98 9.35 -20.18
N GLN A 216 2.82 9.85 -21.41
CA GLN A 216 3.94 10.25 -22.24
C GLN A 216 4.76 11.38 -21.60
N ALA A 217 4.11 12.35 -20.97
CA ALA A 217 4.78 13.41 -20.23
C ALA A 217 5.57 12.87 -19.03
N LEU A 218 5.02 11.93 -18.25
CA LEU A 218 5.72 11.30 -17.13
C LEU A 218 6.94 10.51 -17.60
N ILE A 219 6.81 9.74 -18.68
CA ILE A 219 7.94 9.00 -19.27
C ILE A 219 9.04 9.98 -19.68
N GLN A 220 8.70 11.06 -20.37
CA GLN A 220 9.69 12.04 -20.80
C GLN A 220 10.40 12.73 -19.63
N ALA A 221 9.70 12.97 -18.52
CA ALA A 221 10.24 13.67 -17.36
C ALA A 221 11.05 12.76 -16.43
N TYR A 222 10.64 11.50 -16.25
CA TYR A 222 11.12 10.63 -15.17
C TYR A 222 11.62 9.25 -15.60
N ALA A 223 11.43 8.84 -16.87
CA ALA A 223 11.90 7.53 -17.28
C ALA A 223 13.43 7.47 -17.18
N PRO A 224 13.99 6.36 -16.65
CA PRO A 224 15.43 6.20 -16.55
C PRO A 224 16.04 6.15 -17.96
N VAL A 225 17.16 6.85 -18.13
CA VAL A 225 17.98 6.74 -19.33
C VAL A 225 18.98 5.61 -19.13
N VAL A 226 18.91 4.59 -19.98
CA VAL A 226 19.81 3.43 -19.92
C VAL A 226 20.98 3.67 -20.87
N TYR A 227 22.20 3.64 -20.34
CA TYR A 227 23.43 3.68 -21.13
C TYR A 227 24.06 2.30 -21.15
N PHE A 228 24.36 1.80 -22.35
CA PHE A 228 25.11 0.55 -22.51
C PHE A 228 26.59 0.85 -22.65
N HIS A 229 27.41 0.11 -21.91
CA HIS A 229 28.86 0.13 -22.08
C HIS A 229 29.21 -0.31 -23.52
N PRO A 230 30.25 0.25 -24.16
CA PRO A 230 30.67 -0.16 -25.50
C PRO A 230 30.93 -1.67 -25.64
N ASP A 231 31.46 -2.29 -24.58
CA ASP A 231 31.74 -3.73 -24.53
C ASP A 231 30.55 -4.58 -24.04
N LYS A 232 29.32 -4.02 -24.04
CA LYS A 232 28.13 -4.75 -23.61
C LYS A 232 27.80 -5.83 -24.63
N ASN A 233 27.81 -7.08 -24.17
CA ASN A 233 27.46 -8.25 -24.98
C ASN A 233 26.00 -8.71 -24.83
N TYR A 234 25.23 -8.04 -23.95
CA TYR A 234 23.84 -8.39 -23.66
C TYR A 234 22.94 -7.18 -23.87
N PHE A 235 22.02 -7.25 -24.83
CA PHE A 235 21.07 -6.17 -25.09
C PHE A 235 19.63 -6.64 -24.90
N PRO A 236 18.70 -5.72 -24.57
CA PRO A 236 17.29 -6.05 -24.49
C PRO A 236 16.71 -6.40 -25.86
N SER A 237 15.53 -7.02 -25.84
CA SER A 237 14.70 -7.33 -27.02
C SER A 237 13.23 -7.41 -26.59
N MET A 238 12.30 -7.57 -27.54
CA MET A 238 10.95 -8.03 -27.18
C MET A 238 11.01 -9.43 -26.55
N VAL A 239 10.08 -9.71 -25.64
CA VAL A 239 9.86 -11.06 -25.09
C VAL A 239 9.58 -12.07 -26.21
N SER A 240 8.71 -11.72 -27.17
CA SER A 240 8.41 -12.58 -28.33
C SER A 240 9.63 -12.79 -29.23
N TRP A 241 10.49 -11.78 -29.39
CA TRP A 241 11.76 -11.93 -30.12
C TRP A 241 12.67 -12.94 -29.40
N PHE A 242 12.80 -12.84 -28.08
CA PHE A 242 13.61 -13.76 -27.29
C PHE A 242 13.12 -15.21 -27.42
N PHE A 243 11.80 -15.44 -27.35
CA PHE A 243 11.22 -16.78 -27.52
C PHE A 243 11.43 -17.32 -28.93
N LYS A 244 11.14 -16.51 -29.96
CA LYS A 244 11.33 -16.87 -31.37
C LYS A 244 12.77 -17.22 -31.72
N ASN A 245 13.74 -16.59 -31.07
CA ASN A 245 15.17 -16.78 -31.35
C ASN A 245 15.84 -17.88 -30.51
N GLY A 246 15.05 -18.78 -29.93
CA GLY A 246 15.54 -20.07 -29.43
C GLY A 246 15.70 -20.16 -27.92
N ALA A 247 15.05 -19.28 -27.15
CA ALA A 247 14.97 -19.46 -25.70
C ALA A 247 14.31 -20.81 -25.35
N LEU A 248 14.85 -21.45 -24.31
CA LEU A 248 14.47 -22.80 -23.90
C LEU A 248 13.82 -22.77 -22.52
N LEU A 249 12.76 -23.57 -22.35
CA LEU A 249 12.12 -23.86 -21.07
C LEU A 249 12.65 -25.19 -20.53
N TYR A 250 13.19 -25.13 -19.33
CA TYR A 250 13.67 -26.28 -18.58
C TYR A 250 12.64 -26.68 -17.52
N THR A 251 12.58 -27.99 -17.25
CA THR A 251 11.73 -28.57 -16.22
C THR A 251 12.60 -29.42 -15.30
N LYS A 252 12.43 -29.26 -13.99
CA LYS A 252 13.17 -30.01 -12.98
C LYS A 252 12.94 -31.52 -13.14
N GLY A 253 14.02 -32.30 -13.21
CA GLY A 253 14.00 -33.73 -13.48
C GLY A 253 13.93 -34.12 -14.97
N GLN A 254 13.86 -33.15 -15.89
CA GLN A 254 13.89 -33.35 -17.34
C GLN A 254 14.90 -32.42 -18.03
N GLU A 255 16.02 -32.11 -17.36
CA GLU A 255 16.99 -31.10 -17.79
C GLU A 255 17.71 -31.45 -19.10
N SER A 256 17.77 -32.74 -19.45
CA SER A 256 18.40 -33.22 -20.69
C SER A 256 17.55 -32.98 -21.94
N THR A 257 16.27 -32.64 -21.79
CA THR A 257 15.33 -32.44 -22.91
C THR A 257 14.53 -31.14 -22.73
N PRO A 258 15.19 -29.96 -22.76
CA PRO A 258 14.49 -28.69 -22.70
C PRO A 258 13.62 -28.47 -23.94
N VAL A 259 12.53 -27.72 -23.78
CA VAL A 259 11.57 -27.45 -24.86
C VAL A 259 11.72 -26.01 -25.31
N GLN A 260 11.66 -25.77 -26.62
CA GLN A 260 11.63 -24.40 -27.13
C GLN A 260 10.38 -23.66 -26.67
N ILE A 261 10.54 -22.41 -26.24
CA ILE A 261 9.40 -21.56 -25.85
C ILE A 261 8.64 -21.15 -27.13
N ALA A 262 7.32 -21.30 -27.11
CA ALA A 262 6.45 -20.83 -28.18
C ALA A 262 6.57 -19.30 -28.33
N GLU A 263 6.41 -18.76 -29.54
CA GLU A 263 6.55 -17.31 -29.79
C GLU A 263 5.59 -16.46 -28.95
N ASP A 264 4.41 -17.00 -28.63
CA ASP A 264 3.40 -16.40 -27.76
C ASP A 264 3.53 -16.79 -26.28
N GLY A 265 4.51 -17.63 -25.93
CA GLY A 265 4.72 -18.14 -24.58
C GLY A 265 3.65 -19.12 -24.10
N SER A 266 2.81 -19.66 -25.00
CA SER A 266 1.69 -20.54 -24.65
C SER A 266 2.06 -21.83 -23.91
N ASN A 267 3.32 -22.27 -23.99
CA ASN A 267 3.85 -23.43 -23.27
C ASN A 267 4.56 -23.08 -21.96
N LEU A 268 4.54 -21.81 -21.53
CA LEU A 268 5.06 -21.41 -20.23
C LEU A 268 4.10 -21.80 -19.10
N PRO A 269 4.61 -22.17 -17.92
CA PRO A 269 3.78 -22.48 -16.76
C PRO A 269 2.86 -21.31 -16.42
N GLN A 270 1.59 -21.61 -16.18
CA GLN A 270 0.55 -20.63 -15.86
C GLN A 270 0.19 -20.71 -14.38
N ASN A 271 0.34 -19.60 -13.66
CA ASN A 271 0.16 -19.50 -12.20
C ASN A 271 1.18 -20.32 -11.39
N GLY A 272 1.17 -20.15 -10.06
CA GLY A 272 2.06 -20.86 -9.13
C GLY A 272 2.92 -19.91 -8.31
N SER A 273 3.72 -20.49 -7.42
CA SER A 273 4.78 -19.80 -6.68
C SER A 273 6.13 -20.00 -7.36
N ASP A 274 7.10 -19.15 -7.05
CA ASP A 274 8.49 -19.38 -7.41
C ASP A 274 9.06 -20.57 -6.61
N ASP A 275 8.90 -21.78 -7.15
CA ASP A 275 9.23 -23.06 -6.52
C ASP A 275 10.44 -23.77 -7.19
N GLY A 276 11.02 -23.13 -8.22
CA GLY A 276 12.13 -23.67 -9.00
C GLY A 276 11.80 -24.91 -9.84
N ALA A 277 10.51 -25.18 -10.12
CA ALA A 277 10.12 -26.30 -10.97
C ALA A 277 10.47 -26.07 -12.46
N TYR A 278 10.50 -24.80 -12.89
CA TYR A 278 10.78 -24.39 -14.26
C TYR A 278 11.74 -23.20 -14.30
N TRP A 279 12.58 -23.13 -15.34
CA TRP A 279 13.41 -21.95 -15.62
C TRP A 279 13.64 -21.79 -17.12
N MET A 280 14.00 -20.57 -17.53
CA MET A 280 14.38 -20.28 -18.91
C MET A 280 15.91 -20.24 -19.01
N ASP A 281 16.46 -20.76 -20.10
CA ASP A 281 17.88 -20.64 -20.41
C ASP A 281 18.12 -20.48 -21.92
N LEU A 282 19.37 -20.17 -22.25
CA LEU A 282 19.85 -19.99 -23.62
C LEU A 282 19.96 -21.34 -24.34
N PRO A 283 19.90 -21.33 -25.68
CA PRO A 283 20.21 -22.51 -26.48
C PRO A 283 21.57 -23.10 -26.12
N SER A 284 21.69 -24.44 -26.15
CA SER A 284 22.96 -25.14 -25.95
C SER A 284 23.96 -24.92 -27.08
N ASP A 285 23.48 -24.61 -28.30
CA ASP A 285 24.33 -24.22 -29.42
C ASP A 285 24.97 -22.86 -29.16
N LYS A 286 26.31 -22.79 -29.27
CA LYS A 286 27.06 -21.58 -28.93
C LYS A 286 26.73 -20.40 -29.83
N THR A 287 26.53 -20.63 -31.13
CA THR A 287 26.22 -19.55 -32.07
C THR A 287 24.82 -19.01 -31.83
N ALA A 288 23.83 -19.88 -31.61
CA ALA A 288 22.48 -19.48 -31.24
C ALA A 288 22.46 -18.75 -29.90
N SER A 289 23.19 -19.26 -28.90
CA SER A 289 23.35 -18.62 -27.59
C SER A 289 23.94 -17.22 -27.73
N ASP A 290 25.04 -17.07 -28.46
CA ASP A 290 25.71 -15.78 -28.65
C ASP A 290 24.87 -14.78 -29.45
N ASN A 291 24.05 -15.25 -30.40
CA ASN A 291 23.10 -14.40 -31.11
C ASN A 291 21.93 -13.96 -30.23
N LEU A 292 21.39 -14.87 -29.40
CA LEU A 292 20.30 -14.55 -28.49
C LEU A 292 20.73 -13.53 -27.42
N LYS A 293 21.96 -13.65 -26.89
CA LYS A 293 22.55 -12.69 -25.93
C LYS A 293 22.62 -11.27 -26.50
N LYS A 294 22.97 -11.13 -27.78
CA LYS A 294 23.05 -9.81 -28.44
C LYS A 294 21.72 -9.08 -28.48
N GLY A 295 20.59 -9.75 -28.22
CA GLY A 295 19.27 -9.15 -28.23
C GLY A 295 18.93 -8.48 -29.56
N ASP A 296 17.93 -7.61 -29.50
CA ASP A 296 17.49 -6.79 -30.63
C ASP A 296 16.96 -5.47 -30.09
N LEU A 297 17.88 -4.51 -29.99
CA LEU A 297 17.61 -3.18 -29.44
C LEU A 297 16.55 -2.43 -30.27
N GLN A 298 16.42 -2.71 -31.57
CA GLN A 298 15.41 -2.06 -32.41
C GLN A 298 14.00 -2.55 -32.06
N SER A 299 13.89 -3.78 -31.56
CA SER A 299 12.63 -4.37 -31.08
C SER A 299 12.37 -4.11 -29.60
N ALA A 300 13.31 -3.57 -28.84
CA ALA A 300 13.15 -3.48 -27.38
C ALA A 300 12.07 -2.45 -26.97
N TYR A 301 11.16 -2.84 -26.08
CA TYR A 301 10.21 -1.95 -25.41
C TYR A 301 10.29 -2.14 -23.91
N SER A 302 10.04 -1.06 -23.17
CA SER A 302 9.88 -1.11 -21.73
C SER A 302 8.41 -1.25 -21.37
N TYR A 303 8.10 -2.20 -20.49
CA TYR A 303 6.78 -2.29 -19.87
C TYR A 303 6.73 -1.34 -18.68
N LEU A 304 5.77 -0.41 -18.71
CA LEU A 304 5.55 0.54 -17.64
C LEU A 304 4.25 0.16 -16.94
N HIS A 305 4.39 -0.25 -15.69
CA HIS A 305 3.25 -0.46 -14.81
C HIS A 305 2.88 0.88 -14.19
N MET A 306 1.65 1.31 -14.40
CA MET A 306 1.08 2.48 -13.74
C MET A 306 0.05 2.00 -12.74
N HIS A 307 0.25 2.38 -11.48
CA HIS A 307 -0.59 2.06 -10.35
C HIS A 307 -1.11 3.35 -9.72
#